data_AF-Q0H0Y7-F1
#
_entry.id   AF-Q0H0Y7-F1
#
_cell.length_a   1.000
_cell.length_b   1.000
_cell.length_c   1.000
_cell.angle_alpha   90.00
_cell.angle_beta   90.00
_cell.angle_gamma   90.00
#
_symmetry.space_group_name_H-M   'P 1'
#
loop_
_entity.id
_entity.type
_entity.pdbx_description
1 polymer ?
#
loop_
_entity_poly.entity_id
_entity_poly.type
_entity_poly.pdbx_seq_one_letter_code
_entity_poly.pdbx_strand_id
1 'polypeptide(L)'
;MARIAGVDLPRNKRIEIGLTYIYGIGLSSSQNILTKAQVNSDIRCKDLTDQDISIIREIIDKEYQVEGAARRVESLNIKRL
;
A
#
# COMPACT_ATOMS: atom_id res chain seq x y z
N MET A 1 -1.39 -13.52 -7.18
CA MET A 1 -1.80 -12.95 -5.88
C MET A 1 -0.85 -11.80 -5.65
N ALA A 2 -1.33 -10.56 -5.67
CA ALA A 2 -0.45 -9.43 -5.42
C ALA A 2 -0.23 -9.34 -3.90
N ARG A 3 0.98 -9.67 -3.44
CA ARG A 3 1.41 -9.45 -2.06
C ARG A 3 2.26 -8.19 -2.03
N ILE A 4 1.80 -7.17 -1.32
CA ILE A 4 2.47 -5.87 -1.24
C ILE A 4 2.66 -5.53 0.24
N ALA A 5 3.87 -5.12 0.62
CA ALA A 5 4.23 -4.79 2.00
C ALA A 5 3.90 -5.90 3.04
N GLY A 6 3.90 -7.17 2.62
CA GLY A 6 3.57 -8.31 3.49
C GLY A 6 2.07 -8.58 3.67
N VAL A 7 1.20 -7.82 2.99
CA VAL A 7 -0.26 -8.01 2.99
C VAL A 7 -0.72 -8.61 1.67
N ASP A 8 -1.63 -9.58 1.75
CA ASP A 8 -2.27 -10.17 0.58
C ASP A 8 -3.50 -9.36 0.16
N LEU A 9 -3.45 -8.77 -1.04
CA LEU A 9 -4.51 -7.91 -1.54
C LEU A 9 -5.73 -8.70 -2.04
N PRO A 10 -6.96 -8.24 -1.78
CA PRO A 10 -8.16 -8.85 -2.29
C PRO A 10 -8.25 -8.71 -3.83
N ARG A 11 -8.27 -9.84 -4.54
CA ARG A 11 -8.20 -9.90 -6.02
C ARG A 11 -9.33 -9.17 -6.75
N ASN A 12 -10.51 -9.11 -6.15
CA ASN A 12 -11.73 -8.61 -6.80
C ASN A 12 -11.98 -7.11 -6.57
N LYS A 13 -11.17 -6.44 -5.75
CA LYS A 13 -11.33 -5.01 -5.47
C LYS A 13 -10.54 -4.14 -6.44
N ARG A 14 -10.99 -2.90 -6.60
CA ARG A 14 -10.22 -1.83 -7.24
C ARG A 14 -8.94 -1.61 -6.46
N ILE A 15 -7.84 -1.31 -7.15
CA ILE A 15 -6.54 -1.17 -6.51
C ILE A 15 -6.51 -0.03 -5.49
N GLU A 16 -7.27 1.05 -5.70
CA GLU A 16 -7.36 2.15 -4.72
C GLU A 16 -7.88 1.68 -3.34
N ILE A 17 -8.83 0.74 -3.33
CA ILE A 17 -9.39 0.17 -2.10
C ILE A 17 -8.53 -1.02 -1.65
N GLY A 18 -7.83 -1.67 -2.58
CA GLY A 18 -6.90 -2.74 -2.25
C GLY A 18 -5.79 -2.23 -1.34
N LEU A 19 -5.14 -1.14 -1.71
CA LEU A 19 -3.99 -0.61 -0.98
C LEU A 19 -4.35 -0.12 0.43
N THR A 20 -5.60 0.26 0.70
CA THR A 20 -6.03 0.67 2.04
C THR A 20 -6.12 -0.47 3.06
N TYR A 21 -5.94 -1.72 2.62
CA TYR A 21 -5.77 -2.85 3.54
C TYR A 21 -4.41 -2.87 4.23
N ILE A 22 -3.45 -2.11 3.72
CA ILE A 22 -2.12 -1.98 4.31
C ILE A 22 -2.19 -0.94 5.42
N TYR A 23 -1.78 -1.33 6.62
CA TYR A 23 -1.73 -0.43 7.78
C TYR A 23 -0.76 0.73 7.52
N GLY A 24 -1.28 1.95 7.67
CA GLY A 24 -0.55 3.18 7.34
C GLY A 24 -0.88 3.76 5.95
N ILE A 25 -1.65 3.05 5.12
CA ILE A 25 -2.12 3.55 3.82
C ILE A 25 -3.62 3.85 3.88
N GLY A 26 -3.96 5.14 3.77
CA GLY A 26 -5.34 5.61 3.57
C GLY A 26 -5.70 5.79 2.09
N LEU A 27 -6.94 6.19 1.82
CA LEU A 27 -7.43 6.44 0.45
C LEU A 27 -6.59 7.49 -0.29
N SER A 28 -6.26 8.60 0.38
CA SER A 28 -5.44 9.69 -0.18
C SER A 28 -4.03 9.21 -0.53
N SER A 29 -3.38 8.47 0.38
CA SER A 29 -2.06 7.89 0.14
C SER A 29 -2.10 6.88 -1.01
N SER A 30 -3.13 6.03 -1.05
CA SER A 30 -3.32 5.09 -2.15
C SER A 30 -3.43 5.80 -3.51
N GLN A 31 -4.22 6.85 -3.62
CA GLN A 31 -4.37 7.60 -4.88
C GLN A 31 -3.06 8.28 -5.29
N ASN A 32 -2.32 8.82 -4.33
CA ASN A 32 -0.99 9.39 -4.58
C ASN A 32 0.01 8.34 -5.08
N ILE A 33 0.05 7.16 -4.45
CA ILE A 33 0.92 6.05 -4.86
C ILE A 33 0.59 5.61 -6.28
N LEU A 34 -0.70 5.44 -6.59
CA LEU A 34 -1.16 5.04 -7.93
C LEU A 34 -0.83 6.08 -8.99
N THR A 35 -0.96 7.37 -8.66
CA THR A 35 -0.60 8.47 -9.54
C THR A 35 0.90 8.48 -9.84
N LYS A 36 1.74 8.26 -8.82
CA LYS A 36 3.20 8.14 -8.97
C LYS A 36 3.61 6.90 -9.75
N ALA A 37 2.92 5.78 -9.53
CA ALA A 37 3.15 4.55 -10.25
C ALA A 37 2.63 4.59 -11.70
N GLN A 38 1.90 5.65 -12.08
CA GLN A 38 1.19 5.77 -13.37
C GLN A 38 0.20 4.62 -13.62
N VAL A 39 -0.38 4.08 -12.55
CA VAL A 39 -1.35 2.98 -12.59
C VAL A 39 -2.76 3.55 -12.44
N ASN A 40 -3.67 3.13 -13.32
CA ASN A 40 -5.06 3.56 -13.24
C ASN A 40 -5.72 2.99 -11.97
N SER A 41 -6.35 3.84 -11.17
CA SER A 41 -7.00 3.48 -9.91
C SER A 41 -8.24 2.58 -10.06
N ASP A 42 -8.81 2.53 -11.26
CA ASP A 42 -10.01 1.73 -11.55
C ASP A 42 -9.69 0.25 -11.85
N ILE A 43 -8.43 -0.09 -12.11
CA ILE A 43 -8.08 -1.48 -12.38
C ILE A 43 -8.27 -2.33 -11.13
N ARG A 44 -8.58 -3.60 -11.34
CA ARG A 44 -8.69 -4.55 -10.22
C ARG A 44 -7.32 -5.08 -9.86
N CYS A 45 -7.15 -5.48 -8.60
CA CYS A 45 -5.91 -6.07 -8.11
C CYS A 45 -5.48 -7.33 -8.88
N LYS A 46 -6.41 -8.02 -9.55
CA LYS A 46 -6.11 -9.18 -10.40
C LYS A 46 -5.49 -8.83 -11.76
N ASP A 47 -5.74 -7.62 -12.24
CA ASP A 47 -5.35 -7.15 -13.58
C ASP A 47 -4.05 -6.33 -13.53
N LEU A 48 -3.43 -6.23 -12.35
CA LEU A 48 -2.11 -5.63 -12.16
C LEU A 48 -1.03 -6.48 -12.83
N THR A 49 -0.11 -5.82 -13.52
CA THR A 49 1.09 -6.47 -14.02
C THR A 49 2.14 -6.60 -12.91
N ASP A 50 3.07 -7.55 -13.07
CA ASP A 50 4.18 -7.70 -12.10
C ASP A 50 5.08 -6.45 -12.04
N GLN A 51 5.16 -5.68 -13.13
CA GLN A 51 5.88 -4.41 -13.16
C GLN A 51 5.18 -3.35 -12.29
N ASP A 52 3.87 -3.20 -12.42
CA ASP A 52 3.08 -2.27 -11.60
C ASP A 52 3.21 -2.60 -10.12
N ILE A 53 3.17 -3.89 -9.78
CA ILE A 53 3.33 -4.37 -8.40
C ILE A 53 4.71 -4.00 -7.86
N SER A 54 5.77 -4.14 -8.66
CA SER A 54 7.13 -3.78 -8.27
C SER A 54 7.27 -2.27 -8.04
N ILE A 55 6.72 -1.45 -8.92
CA ILE A 55 6.77 0.02 -8.82
C ILE A 55 6.00 0.50 -7.57
N ILE A 56 4.78 0.00 -7.38
CA ILE A 56 3.95 0.33 -6.20
C ILE A 56 4.68 -0.06 -4.92
N ARG A 57 5.32 -1.24 -4.90
CA ARG A 57 6.09 -1.71 -3.75
C ARG A 57 7.28 -0.80 -3.44
N GLU A 58 8.04 -0.39 -4.45
CA GLU A 58 9.16 0.53 -4.25
C GLU A 58 8.73 1.88 -3.69
N ILE A 59 7.62 2.44 -4.19
CA ILE A 59 7.09 3.72 -3.71
C ILE A 59 6.66 3.59 -2.24
N ILE A 60 5.96 2.50 -1.90
CA ILE A 60 5.53 2.23 -0.53
C ILE A 60 6.73 2.09 0.41
N ASP A 61 7.72 1.27 0.05
CA ASP A 61 8.89 1.02 0.90
C ASP A 61 9.78 2.27 1.07
N LYS A 62 9.83 3.17 0.08
CA LYS A 62 10.64 4.40 0.14
C LYS A 62 9.96 5.54 0.89
N GLU A 63 8.67 5.75 0.68
CA GLU A 63 7.99 6.97 1.13
C GLU A 63 7.07 6.75 2.33
N TYR A 64 6.63 5.52 2.59
CA TYR A 64 5.62 5.23 3.60
C TYR A 64 6.14 4.25 4.64
N GLN A 65 5.97 4.58 5.93
CA GLN A 65 6.14 3.61 6.99
C GLN A 65 4.85 2.82 7.14
N VAL A 66 4.88 1.54 6.74
CA VAL A 66 3.70 0.67 6.74
C VAL A 66 3.86 -0.49 7.72
N GLU A 67 2.72 -1.04 8.15
CA GLU A 67 2.63 -2.25 8.98
C GLU A 67 3.47 -2.19 10.27
N GLY A 68 4.41 -3.13 10.42
CA GLY A 68 5.17 -3.33 11.64
C GLY A 68 6.06 -2.14 11.99
N ALA A 69 6.53 -1.36 11.00
CA ALA A 69 7.30 -0.16 11.26
C ALA A 69 6.42 0.92 11.92
N ALA A 70 5.26 1.22 11.34
CA ALA A 70 4.31 2.19 11.87
C ALA A 70 3.81 1.80 13.26
N ARG A 71 3.42 0.54 13.47
CA ARG A 71 2.95 0.06 14.78
C ARG A 71 4.02 0.16 15.87
N ARG A 72 5.30 -0.07 15.53
CA ARG A 72 6.41 0.08 16.49
C ARG A 72 6.62 1.55 16.87
N VAL A 73 6.58 2.45 15.91
CA VAL A 73 6.73 3.90 16.16
C VAL A 73 5.60 4.39 17.06
N GLU A 74 4.37 4.01 16.78
CA GLU A 74 3.21 4.35 17.60
C GLU A 74 3.35 3.82 19.03
N SER A 75 3.72 2.55 19.20
CA SER A 75 3.95 1.97 20.53
C SER A 75 5.08 2.66 21.31
N LEU A 76 6.17 3.03 20.63
CA LEU A 76 7.26 3.79 21.24
C LEU A 76 6.83 5.19 21.67
N ASN A 77 6.01 5.87 20.87
CA ASN A 77 5.48 7.18 21.19
C ASN A 77 4.55 7.11 22.41
N ILE A 78 3.68 6.09 22.48
CA ILE A 78 2.82 5.85 23.65
C ILE A 78 3.66 5.59 24.91
N LYS A 79 4.71 4.76 24.81
CA LYS A 79 5.61 4.47 25.95
C LYS A 79 6.46 5.65 26.41
N ARG A 80 6.56 6.71 25.60
CA ARG A 80 7.34 7.93 25.91
C ARG A 80 6.52 9.01 26.60
N LEU A 81 5.19 8.85 26.67
CA LEU A 81 4.26 9.71 27.40
C LEU A 81 4.08 9.20 28.83
#